data_AF-A0A9D9CYU6-F1
#
_entry.id   AF-A0A9D9CYU6-F1
#
_cell.length_a   1.000
_cell.length_b   1.000
_cell.length_c   1.000
_cell.angle_alpha   90.00
_cell.angle_beta   90.00
_cell.angle_gamma   90.00
#
_symmetry.space_group_name_H-M   'P 1'
#
loop_
_entity.id
_entity.type
_entity.pdbx_description
1 polymer ?
#
loop_
_entity_poly.entity_id
_entity_poly.type
_entity_poly.pdbx_seq_one_letter_code
_entity_poly.pdbx_strand_id
1 'polypeptide(L)' 'VFYGNNRADFSFIPGNVAPGLLFRQPDHFENYDDWPFLWGQNEGTIGGNTAYLIFGLAFLDVMK' A
#
# COMPACT_ATOMS: atom_id res chain seq x y z
N VAL A 1 -4.36 9.88 -4.58
CA VAL A 1 -3.07 10.55 -4.86
C VAL A 1 -2.00 9.92 -3.98
N PHE A 2 -1.30 8.90 -4.46
CA PHE A 2 -0.32 8.11 -3.70
C PHE A 2 0.84 8.95 -3.17
N TYR A 3 1.25 8.78 -1.91
CA TYR A 3 2.38 9.50 -1.31
C TYR A 3 3.77 9.05 -1.84
N GLY A 4 3.83 8.69 -3.11
CA GLY A 4 5.05 8.50 -3.90
C GLY A 4 4.95 9.09 -5.30
N ASN A 5 3.88 9.84 -5.60
CA ASN A 5 3.74 10.53 -6.88
C ASN A 5 4.40 11.92 -6.87
N ASN A 6 5.09 12.26 -7.95
CA ASN A 6 5.55 13.61 -8.23
C ASN A 6 4.35 14.51 -8.53
N ARG A 7 4.31 15.72 -7.95
CA ARG A 7 3.21 16.67 -8.14
C ARG A 7 3.31 17.46 -9.44
N ALA A 8 4.50 17.53 -10.04
CA ALA A 8 4.74 18.30 -11.26
C ALA A 8 4.29 17.55 -12.52
N ASP A 9 4.46 16.23 -12.55
CA ASP A 9 4.24 15.40 -13.75
C ASP A 9 3.45 14.11 -13.48
N PHE A 10 2.98 13.89 -12.25
CA PHE A 10 2.26 12.68 -11.82
C PHE A 10 3.04 11.37 -12.02
N SER A 11 4.35 11.43 -12.24
CA SER A 11 5.22 10.25 -12.22
C SER A 11 5.32 9.64 -10.82
N PHE A 12 5.86 8.43 -10.70
CA PHE A 12 6.05 7.74 -9.41
C PHE A 12 7.42 7.07 -9.32
N ILE A 13 7.87 6.84 -8.10
CA ILE A 13 9.12 6.11 -7.83
C ILE A 13 8.91 4.61 -8.11
N PRO A 14 9.65 3.99 -9.05
CA PRO A 14 9.53 2.55 -9.31
C PRO A 14 9.84 1.70 -8.08
N GLY A 15 9.12 0.60 -7.92
CA GLY A 15 9.27 -0.32 -6.77
C GLY A 15 8.54 0.12 -5.50
N ASN A 16 7.87 1.27 -5.53
CA ASN A 16 6.99 1.68 -4.44
C ASN A 16 5.60 1.03 -4.57
N VAL A 17 5.03 0.55 -3.46
CA VAL A 17 3.73 -0.14 -3.45
C VAL A 17 2.78 0.60 -2.51
N ALA A 18 1.55 0.86 -2.98
CA ALA A 18 0.48 1.31 -2.11
C ALA A 18 -0.04 0.09 -1.32
N PRO A 19 -0.09 0.16 0.02
CA PRO A 19 -0.51 -0.98 0.85
C PRO A 19 -2.01 -1.31 0.70
N GLY A 20 -2.80 -0.39 0.15
CA GLY A 20 -4.22 -0.61 -0.12
C GLY A 20 -5.07 -0.42 1.14
N LEU A 21 -6.16 -1.17 1.25
CA LEU A 21 -7.09 -1.04 2.36
C LEU A 21 -6.40 -1.44 3.68
N LEU A 22 -6.40 -0.53 4.65
CA LEU A 22 -6.01 -0.85 6.02
C LEU A 22 -7.20 -1.52 6.71
N PHE A 23 -6.92 -2.57 7.49
CA PHE A 23 -7.90 -3.21 8.36
C PHE A 23 -7.51 -2.92 9.81
N ARG A 24 -8.28 -2.04 10.48
CA ARG A 24 -8.10 -1.78 11.92
C ARG A 24 -9.14 -2.56 12.72
N GLN A 25 -8.73 -3.05 13.87
CA GLN A 25 -9.62 -3.68 14.84
C GLN A 25 -10.12 -2.62 15.84
N PRO A 26 -11.40 -2.68 16.27
CA PRO A 26 -12.48 -3.54 15.75
C PRO A 26 -12.87 -3.15 14.33
N ASP A 27 -13.47 -4.08 13.58
CA ASP A 27 -13.88 -3.94 12.17
C ASP A 27 -14.81 -2.73 11.97
N HIS A 28 -14.20 -1.56 11.82
CA HIS A 28 -14.87 -0.34 11.41
C HIS A 28 -14.87 -0.36 9.89
N PHE A 29 -16.05 -0.17 9.28
CA PHE A 29 -16.15 0.06 7.85
C PHE A 29 -15.50 1.42 7.53
N GLU A 30 -14.18 1.44 7.40
CA GLU A 30 -13.37 2.59 6.97
C GLU A 30 -13.64 2.97 5.50
N ASN A 31 -14.61 2.30 4.85
CA ASN A 31 -15.15 2.50 3.50
C ASN A 31 -16.39 3.42 3.48
N TYR A 32 -16.49 4.41 4.37
CA TYR A 32 -17.42 5.52 4.14
C TYR A 32 -16.81 6.44 3.08
N ASP A 33 -17.56 6.74 2.01
CA ASP A 33 -17.12 7.59 0.89
C ASP A 33 -16.65 8.99 1.35
N ASP A 34 -17.08 9.40 2.53
CA ASP A 34 -16.87 10.68 3.21
C ASP A 34 -15.83 10.63 4.34
N TRP A 35 -15.18 9.49 4.58
CA TRP A 35 -14.09 9.40 5.55
C TRP A 35 -12.76 9.89 4.96
N PRO A 36 -12.05 10.82 5.62
CA PRO A 36 -10.77 11.31 5.09
C PRO A 36 -9.76 10.15 5.10
N PHE A 37 -9.33 9.77 3.91
CA PHE A 37 -8.19 8.90 3.58
C PHE A 37 -7.31 8.58 4.79
N LEU A 38 -7.27 7.31 5.21
CA LEU A 38 -6.29 6.91 6.20
C LEU A 38 -4.91 7.05 5.55
N TRP A 39 -4.08 7.93 6.12
CA TRP A 39 -2.74 8.26 5.60
C TRP A 39 -1.95 7.01 5.17
N GLY A 40 -1.99 5.96 5.98
CA GLY A 40 -1.26 4.72 5.73
C GLY A 40 -1.81 3.84 4.58
N GLN A 41 -3.02 4.05 4.06
CA GLN A 41 -3.55 3.27 2.92
C GLN A 41 -2.82 3.59 1.60
N ASN A 42 -2.17 4.74 1.58
CA ASN A 42 -1.68 5.38 0.37
C ASN A 42 -0.24 5.88 0.54
N GLU A 43 0.42 5.43 1.61
CA GLU A 43 1.82 5.66 1.91
C GLU A 43 2.65 4.44 1.50
N GLY A 44 3.64 4.68 0.64
CA GLY A 44 4.63 3.67 0.29
C GLY A 44 5.80 3.72 1.27
N THR A 45 5.93 2.70 2.11
CA THR A 45 7.03 2.59 3.09
C THR A 45 8.01 1.49 2.70
N ILE A 46 9.28 1.65 3.08
CA ILE A 46 10.31 0.62 2.85
C ILE A 46 9.88 -0.72 3.48
N GLY A 47 9.37 -0.68 4.72
CA GLY A 47 8.94 -1.89 5.43
C GLY A 47 7.79 -2.63 4.72
N GLY A 48 6.76 -1.90 4.27
CA GLY A 48 5.64 -2.50 3.53
C GLY A 48 6.08 -3.12 2.20
N ASN A 49 6.92 -2.41 1.44
CA ASN A 49 7.44 -2.89 0.16
C ASN A 49 8.32 -4.14 0.34
N THR A 50 9.18 -4.16 1.37
CA THR A 50 10.03 -5.32 1.68
C THR A 50 9.19 -6.53 2.05
N ALA A 51 8.16 -6.37 2.88
CA ALA A 51 7.26 -7.46 3.24
C ALA A 51 6.53 -8.04 2.01
N TYR A 52 6.05 -7.17 1.11
CA TYR A 52 5.40 -7.60 -0.12
C TYR A 52 6.33 -8.39 -1.04
N LEU A 53 7.58 -7.94 -1.21
CA LEU A 53 8.58 -8.64 -2.00
C LEU A 53 8.89 -10.03 -1.42
N ILE A 54 9.12 -10.13 -0.11
CA ILE A 54 9.41 -11.39 0.57
C ILE A 54 8.23 -12.35 0.44
N PHE A 55 7.01 -11.86 0.64
CA PHE A 55 5.80 -12.67 0.47
C PHE A 55 5.69 -13.22 -0.96
N GLY A 56 5.88 -12.38 -1.98
CA GLY A 56 5.81 -12.81 -3.38
C GLY A 56 6.86 -13.88 -3.72
N LEU A 57 8.08 -13.73 -3.21
CA LEU A 57 9.13 -14.74 -3.37
C LEU A 57 8.79 -16.06 -2.68
N ALA A 58 8.30 -16.02 -1.45
CA ALA A 58 7.88 -17.20 -0.71
C ALA A 58 6.71 -17.92 -1.40
N PHE A 59 5.71 -17.16 -1.89
CA PHE A 59 4.58 -17.71 -2.62
C PHE A 59 5.00 -18.41 -3.90
N LEU A 60 5.89 -17.80 -4.69
CA LEU A 60 6.44 -18.40 -5.90
C LEU A 60 7.23 -19.68 -5.63
N ASP A 61 7.88 -19.78 -4.47
CA ASP A 61 8.60 -20.99 -4.07
C ASP A 61 7.65 -22.14 -3.75
N VAL A 62 6.53 -21.85 -3.05
CA VAL A 62 5.49 -22.85 -2.75
C VAL A 62 4.76 -23.33 -4.00
N MET A 63 4.66 -22.50 -5.04
CA MET A 63 3.97 -22.84 -6.29
C MET A 63 4.81 -23.70 -7.27
N LYS A 64 6.10 -23.90 -6.99
CA LYS A 64 6.97 -24.80 -7.77
C LYS A 64 6.82 -26.25 -7.32
#